data_AF-A0A4Y3G0E4-F1
#
_entry.id   AF-A0A4Y3G0E4-F1
#
_cell.length_a   1.000
_cell.length_b   1.000
_cell.length_c   1.000
_cell.angle_alpha   90.00
_cell.angle_beta   90.00
_cell.angle_gamma   90.00
#
_symmetry.space_group_name_H-M   'P 1'
#
loop_
_entity.id
_entity.type
_entity.pdbx_description
1 polymer ?
#
loop_
_entity_poly.entity_id
_entity_poly.type
_entity_poly.pdbx_seq_one_letter_code
_entity_poly.pdbx_strand_id
1 'polypeptide(L)' 'MDQAEIDNWKKIAEGMEATGTTESWFYQRARAIADGKPDPMPNVSELMPERVTGQV' A
#
# COMPACT_ATOMS: atom_id res chain seq x y z
N MET A 1 9.21 8.64 1.53
CA MET A 1 8.14 9.16 0.67
C MET A 1 8.15 10.68 0.81
N ASP A 2 8.14 11.40 -0.29
CA ASP A 2 8.09 12.86 -0.28
C ASP A 2 6.65 13.41 -0.17
N GLN A 3 6.50 14.73 -0.01
CA GLN A 3 5.18 15.35 0.14
C GLN A 3 4.31 15.18 -1.11
N ALA A 4 4.90 15.20 -2.31
CA ALA A 4 4.15 15.06 -3.55
C ALA A 4 3.56 13.65 -3.69
N GLU A 5 4.32 12.63 -3.31
CA GLU A 5 3.85 11.25 -3.23
C GLU A 5 2.70 11.12 -2.22
N ILE A 6 2.82 11.69 -1.02
CA ILE A 6 1.74 11.69 0.00
C ILE A 6 0.47 12.37 -0.53
N ASP A 7 0.61 13.52 -1.19
CA ASP A 7 -0.52 14.27 -1.75
C ASP A 7 -1.22 13.48 -2.87
N ASN A 8 -0.46 12.72 -3.66
CA ASN A 8 -1.03 11.84 -4.68
C ASN A 8 -1.82 10.67 -4.06
N TRP A 9 -1.29 10.03 -3.02
CA TRP A 9 -2.00 8.99 -2.27
C TRP A 9 -3.28 9.52 -1.63
N LYS A 10 -3.25 10.74 -1.10
CA LYS A 10 -4.44 11.42 -0.57
C LYS A 10 -5.53 11.57 -1.63
N LYS A 11 -5.20 12.06 -2.83
CA LYS A 11 -6.16 12.19 -3.95
C LYS A 11 -6.79 10.85 -4.34
N ILE A 12 -5.99 9.77 -4.35
CA ILE A 12 -6.49 8.42 -4.64
C ILE A 12 -7.48 7.98 -3.54
N ALA A 13 -7.11 8.12 -2.27
CA ALA A 13 -7.97 7.75 -1.15
C ALA A 13 -9.30 8.52 -1.19
N GLU A 14 -9.26 9.83 -1.41
CA GLU A 14 -10.45 10.68 -1.53
C GLU A 14 -11.35 10.27 -2.72
N GLY A 15 -10.76 9.91 -3.86
CA GLY A 15 -11.52 9.38 -5.01
C GLY A 15 -12.19 8.04 -4.71
N MET A 16 -11.54 7.17 -3.93
CA MET A 16 -12.12 5.89 -3.50
C MET A 16 -13.21 6.10 -2.45
N GLU A 17 -13.07 7.06 -1.54
CA GLU A 17 -14.12 7.47 -0.59
C GLU A 17 -15.36 7.98 -1.32
N ALA A 18 -15.18 8.83 -2.34
CA ALA A 18 -16.29 9.37 -3.15
C ALA A 18 -17.08 8.29 -3.90
N THR A 19 -16.44 7.16 -4.23
CA THR A 19 -17.08 6.01 -4.91
C THR A 19 -17.57 4.93 -3.94
N GLY A 20 -17.29 5.06 -2.65
CA GLY A 20 -17.61 4.05 -1.63
C GLY A 20 -16.70 2.82 -1.67
N THR A 21 -15.56 2.87 -2.35
CA THR A 21 -14.61 1.74 -2.49
C THR A 21 -13.66 1.66 -1.28
N THR A 22 -14.19 1.77 -0.06
CA THR A 22 -13.40 1.93 1.17
C THR A 22 -13.02 0.61 1.86
N GLU A 23 -13.50 -0.53 1.36
CA GLU A 23 -13.16 -1.85 1.91
C GLU A 23 -11.99 -2.50 1.15
N SER A 24 -11.64 -1.97 -0.02
CA SER A 24 -10.55 -2.50 -0.86
C SER A 24 -9.19 -2.35 -0.18
N TRP A 25 -8.33 -3.36 -0.33
CA TRP A 25 -6.94 -3.31 0.09
C TRP A 25 -6.18 -2.10 -0.51
N PHE A 26 -6.54 -1.68 -1.73
CA PHE A 26 -5.96 -0.48 -2.35
C PHE A 26 -6.33 0.80 -1.61
N TYR A 27 -7.56 0.90 -1.11
CA TYR A 27 -7.98 2.05 -0.31
C TYR A 27 -7.26 2.08 1.03
N GLN A 28 -7.22 0.94 1.73
CA GLN A 28 -6.57 0.85 3.04
C GLN A 28 -5.10 1.25 2.94
N ARG A 29 -4.42 0.82 1.87
CA ARG A 29 -3.06 1.28 1.53
C ARG A 29 -2.99 2.78 1.29
N ALA A 30 -3.83 3.30 0.39
CA ALA A 30 -3.82 4.72 0.04
C ALA A 30 -4.07 5.62 1.27
N ARG A 31 -5.03 5.25 2.11
CA ARG A 31 -5.39 5.97 3.33
C ARG A 31 -4.28 5.94 4.37
N ALA A 32 -3.62 4.80 4.56
CA ALA A 32 -2.49 4.68 5.49
C ALA A 32 -1.32 5.59 5.06
N ILE A 33 -0.96 5.54 3.78
CA ILE A 33 0.12 6.37 3.24
C ILE A 33 -0.23 7.86 3.30
N ALA A 34 -1.47 8.24 2.97
CA ALA A 34 -1.96 9.62 3.07
C ALA A 34 -1.96 10.16 4.52
N ASP A 35 -2.09 9.28 5.52
CA ASP A 35 -1.97 9.62 6.94
C ASP A 35 -0.50 9.71 7.42
N GLY A 36 0.48 9.51 6.52
CA GLY A 36 1.90 9.43 6.87
C GLY A 36 2.28 8.15 7.62
N LYS A 37 1.43 7.12 7.58
CA LYS A 37 1.72 5.80 8.17
C LYS A 37 2.51 4.95 7.18
N PRO A 38 3.23 3.91 7.65
CA PRO A 38 3.86 2.93 6.78
C PRO A 38 2.84 2.27 5.84
N ASP A 39 3.31 1.86 4.66
CA ASP A 39 2.53 1.05 3.73
C ASP A 39 2.12 -0.27 4.43
N PRO A 40 0.82 -0.59 4.53
CA PRO A 40 0.35 -1.79 5.19
C PRO A 40 0.53 -3.06 4.33
N MET A 41 0.91 -2.91 3.05
CA MET A 41 1.16 -4.07 2.20
C MET A 41 2.58 -4.61 2.39
N PRO A 42 2.73 -5.95 2.53
CA PRO A 42 4.04 -6.56 2.58
C PRO A 42 4.77 -6.40 1.25
N ASN A 43 6.10 -6.35 1.32
CA ASN A 43 6.94 -6.37 0.14
C ASN A 43 6.83 -7.73 -0.56
N VAL A 44 7.03 -7.76 -1.89
CA VAL A 44 6.98 -9.01 -2.67
C VAL A 44 7.98 -10.05 -2.12
N SER A 45 9.14 -9.61 -1.66
CA SER A 45 10.17 -10.44 -1.02
C SER A 45 9.71 -11.08 0.30
N GLU A 46 8.80 -10.43 1.03
CA GLU A 46 8.22 -10.96 2.27
C GLU A 46 7.14 -12.01 1.99
N LEU A 47 6.44 -11.88 0.86
CA LEU A 47 5.41 -12.82 0.41
C LEU A 47 6.01 -14.06 -0.27
N MET A 48 7.13 -13.89 -0.95
CA MET A 48 7.83 -14.93 -1.70
C MET A 48 9.26 -15.00 -1.17
N PRO A 49 9.49 -15.61 0.01
CA PRO A 49 10.86 -15.86 0.46
C PRO A 49 11.57 -16.67 -0.61
N GLU A 50 12.76 -16.21 -1.03
CA GLU A 50 13.64 -16.92 -1.95
C GLU A 50 13.63 -18.40 -1.57
N ARG A 51 13.19 -19.28 -2.49
CA ARG A 51 13.32 -20.71 -2.27
C ARG A 51 14.80 -20.94 -2.09
N VAL A 52 15.22 -21.32 -0.88
CA VAL A 52 16.58 -21.74 -0.60
C VAL A 52 16.83 -22.99 -1.44
N THR A 53 17.28 -22.81 -2.68
CA THR A 53 17.78 -23.89 -3.52
C THR A 53 19.16 -24.24 -3.01
N GLY A 54 19.22 -25.26 -2.15
CA GLY A 54 20.49 -25.73 -1.63
C GLY A 54 20.33 -26.81 -0.58
N GLN A 55 19.51 -27.83 -0.83
CA GLN A 55 19.57 -29.08 -0.08
C GLN A 55 19.48 -30.25 -1.05
N VAL A 56 20.64 -30.74 -1.50
CA VAL A 56 21.04 -32.14 -1.65
C VAL A 56 22.55 -32.22 -1.81
#